data_AF-A0A545UW15-F1
#
_entry.id   AF-A0A545UW15-F1
#
_cell.length_a   1.000
_cell.length_b   1.000
_cell.length_c   1.000
_cell.angle_alpha   90.00
_cell.angle_beta   90.00
_cell.angle_gamma   90.00
#
_symmetry.space_group_name_H-M   'P 1'
#
loop_
_entity.id
_entity.type
_entity.pdbx_description
1 polymer ?
#
loop_
_entity_poly.entity_id
_entity_poly.type
_entity_poly.pdbx_seq_one_letter_code
_entity_poly.pdbx_strand_id
1 'polypeptide(L)'
;MHLTSTLLVAGAAIASAKTIRVDVGKEGLTYSPADVKAAVGDEIEFHYFPKAHSVVQSGFKTPCRPLDGGFASGFVPTEPRDAGLSTFTVKVKDDKPIWFYCGQADHCKKASQKIRGMVGSVNAPATGNTLAAFVELAKATNATINPAQAPVGGKLNVNKAGSVGTTSLVSAKPTSTPDVRTTTYKTTYTSNGVVCTTDVTTTVALASPTAKPSVPVVANGAAQLRAGALAAAAVIAVL
;
A
#
# COMPACT_ATOMS: atom_id res chain seq x y z
N MET A 1 39.35 56.71 19.64
CA MET A 1 38.49 55.55 19.91
C MET A 1 37.83 55.14 18.60
N HIS A 2 38.32 54.10 17.92
CA HIS A 2 37.73 53.60 16.67
C HIS A 2 36.96 52.31 16.96
N LEU A 3 35.65 52.35 16.76
CA LEU A 3 34.74 51.21 16.88
C LEU A 3 34.60 50.58 15.48
N THR A 4 35.27 49.45 15.25
CA THR A 4 35.09 48.66 14.03
C THR A 4 33.86 47.77 14.19
N SER A 5 32.83 48.01 13.37
CA SER A 5 31.60 47.24 13.33
C SER A 5 31.77 46.06 12.38
N THR A 6 31.86 44.85 12.92
CA THR A 6 31.91 43.60 12.15
C THR A 6 30.51 43.16 11.76
N LEU A 7 30.19 43.28 10.47
CA LEU A 7 28.96 42.76 9.88
C LEU A 7 29.10 41.24 9.69
N LEU A 8 28.42 40.46 10.54
CA LEU A 8 28.27 39.01 10.38
C LEU A 8 27.24 38.74 9.28
N VAL A 9 27.72 38.37 8.08
CA VAL A 9 26.87 37.84 7.02
C VAL A 9 26.54 36.38 7.38
N ALA A 10 25.34 36.15 7.92
CA ALA A 10 24.81 34.80 8.12
C ALA A 10 24.42 34.21 6.75
N GLY A 11 25.23 33.30 6.22
CA GLY A 11 24.89 32.51 5.04
C GLY A 11 23.73 31.57 5.36
N ALA A 12 22.58 31.76 4.71
CA ALA A 12 21.48 30.80 4.78
C ALA A 12 21.89 29.51 4.06
N ALA A 13 22.10 28.43 4.83
CA ALA A 13 22.31 27.10 4.26
C ALA A 13 21.01 26.64 3.60
N ILE A 14 20.97 26.62 2.26
CA ILE A 14 19.87 26.01 1.51
C ILE A 14 20.04 24.49 1.67
N ALA A 15 19.36 23.89 2.65
CA ALA A 15 19.32 22.44 2.77
C ALA A 15 18.51 21.88 1.58
N SER A 16 19.19 21.19 0.67
CA SER A 16 18.52 20.48 -0.43
C SER A 16 17.75 19.30 0.12
N ALA A 17 16.46 19.20 -0.20
CA ALA A 17 15.67 18.01 0.09
C ALA A 17 16.29 16.79 -0.60
N LYS A 18 16.49 15.70 0.16
CA LYS A 18 17.02 14.44 -0.35
C LYS A 18 15.89 13.48 -0.67
N THR A 19 16.05 12.71 -1.74
CA THR A 19 15.24 11.51 -1.98
C THR A 19 15.88 10.29 -1.31
N ILE A 20 15.10 9.57 -0.53
CA ILE A 20 15.51 8.38 0.22
C ILE A 20 14.74 7.19 -0.31
N ARG A 21 15.47 6.25 -0.90
CA ARG A 21 14.91 5.04 -1.50
C ARG A 21 14.57 3.99 -0.45
N VAL A 22 13.38 3.39 -0.59
CA VAL A 22 12.97 2.18 0.13
C VAL A 22 12.44 1.15 -0.89
N ASP A 23 13.08 -0.01 -0.96
CA ASP A 23 12.64 -1.13 -1.79
C ASP A 23 11.49 -1.86 -1.10
N VAL A 24 10.37 -2.03 -1.81
CA VAL A 24 9.16 -2.71 -1.35
C VAL A 24 9.08 -4.09 -2.00
N GLY A 25 9.23 -5.17 -1.23
CA GLY A 25 9.01 -6.52 -1.76
C GLY A 25 10.24 -7.23 -2.35
N LYS A 26 11.40 -6.56 -2.42
CA LYS A 26 12.60 -7.05 -3.13
C LYS A 26 13.14 -8.37 -2.58
N GLU A 27 13.20 -8.47 -1.26
CA GLU A 27 13.74 -9.62 -0.54
C GLU A 27 12.62 -10.42 0.14
N GLY A 28 11.40 -10.36 -0.44
CA GLY A 28 10.20 -10.98 0.12
C GLY A 28 9.31 -9.96 0.83
N LEU A 29 8.69 -10.35 1.95
CA LEU A 29 7.70 -9.51 2.64
C LEU A 29 8.36 -8.45 3.54
N THR A 30 9.19 -7.60 2.93
CA THR A 30 10.02 -6.62 3.63
C THR A 30 10.04 -5.26 2.92
N TYR A 31 10.35 -4.24 3.72
CA TYR A 31 10.85 -2.95 3.24
C TYR A 31 12.37 -2.93 3.44
N SER A 32 13.13 -2.46 2.45
CA SER A 32 14.59 -2.42 2.52
C SER A 32 15.13 -1.06 2.06
N PRO A 33 15.75 -0.26 2.95
CA PRO A 33 15.82 -0.47 4.41
C PRO A 33 14.44 -0.38 5.09
N ALA A 34 14.30 -1.03 6.25
CA ALA A 34 13.06 -1.03 7.03
C ALA A 34 12.92 0.17 7.99
N ASP A 35 14.04 0.81 8.36
CA ASP A 35 14.07 2.10 9.08
C ASP A 35 14.98 3.06 8.31
N VAL A 36 14.54 4.28 8.11
CA VAL A 36 15.34 5.35 7.48
C VAL A 36 15.34 6.60 8.34
N LYS A 37 16.40 7.41 8.22
CA LYS A 37 16.44 8.77 8.78
C LYS A 37 16.23 9.78 7.67
N ALA A 38 15.40 10.77 7.94
CA ALA A 38 15.02 11.81 6.98
C ALA A 38 14.81 13.15 7.70
N ALA A 39 15.25 14.23 7.07
CA ALA A 39 14.97 15.59 7.53
C ALA A 39 13.61 16.07 7.02
N VAL A 40 13.07 17.12 7.65
CA VAL A 40 11.88 17.81 7.13
C VAL A 40 12.17 18.33 5.74
N GLY A 41 11.28 18.02 4.79
CA GLY A 41 11.44 18.37 3.38
C GLY A 41 11.96 17.25 2.50
N ASP A 42 12.64 16.24 3.06
CA ASP A 42 13.06 15.04 2.33
C ASP A 42 11.86 14.27 1.77
N GLU A 43 12.12 13.44 0.77
CA GLU A 43 11.14 12.55 0.18
C GLU A 43 11.54 11.09 0.38
N ILE A 44 10.59 10.26 0.80
CA ILE A 44 10.74 8.81 0.82
C ILE A 44 10.13 8.27 -0.47
N GLU A 45 10.96 7.64 -1.30
CA GLU A 45 10.55 7.03 -2.55
C GLU A 45 10.53 5.50 -2.41
N PHE A 46 9.32 4.94 -2.41
CA PHE A 46 9.08 3.51 -2.29
C PHE A 46 9.08 2.87 -3.67
N HIS A 47 10.02 1.96 -3.95
CA HIS A 47 10.13 1.28 -5.24
C HIS A 47 9.60 -0.14 -5.17
N TYR A 48 8.66 -0.48 -6.04
CA TYR A 48 7.93 -1.74 -5.97
C TYR A 48 8.62 -2.85 -6.76
N PHE A 49 8.88 -3.97 -6.09
CA PHE A 49 9.40 -5.21 -6.65
C PHE A 49 8.26 -6.23 -6.83
N PRO A 50 8.52 -7.34 -7.56
CA PRO A 50 7.46 -8.18 -8.10
C PRO A 50 6.44 -8.66 -7.07
N LYS A 51 5.22 -8.95 -7.56
CA LYS A 51 3.98 -9.18 -6.80
C LYS A 51 3.29 -7.87 -6.42
N ALA A 52 2.18 -7.99 -5.70
CA ALA A 52 1.42 -6.85 -5.19
C ALA A 52 1.88 -6.51 -3.76
N HIS A 53 2.29 -5.26 -3.59
CA HIS A 53 2.60 -4.68 -2.28
C HIS A 53 1.96 -3.29 -2.17
N SER A 54 1.87 -2.79 -0.95
CA SER A 54 1.39 -1.43 -0.68
C SER A 54 2.25 -0.78 0.40
N VAL A 55 2.08 0.53 0.54
CA VAL A 55 2.63 1.32 1.64
C VAL A 55 1.49 2.13 2.19
N VAL A 56 1.17 1.89 3.46
CA VAL A 56 0.09 2.58 4.16
C VAL A 56 0.63 3.11 5.48
N GLN A 57 0.39 4.39 5.75
CA GLN A 57 0.76 5.00 7.03
C GLN A 57 -0.12 4.46 8.15
N SER A 58 0.48 4.25 9.31
CA SER A 58 -0.16 3.76 10.53
C SER A 58 0.25 4.61 11.71
N GLY A 59 -0.53 4.54 12.80
CA GLY A 59 -0.04 4.90 14.12
C GLY A 59 0.83 3.80 14.73
N PHE A 60 1.75 4.16 15.63
CA PHE A 60 2.60 3.19 16.35
C PHE A 60 1.79 2.16 17.15
N LYS A 61 0.76 2.63 17.87
CA LYS A 61 -0.07 1.79 18.75
C LYS A 61 -1.16 1.01 18.00
N THR A 62 -1.38 1.32 16.72
CA THR A 62 -2.43 0.72 15.89
C THR A 62 -1.86 0.20 14.58
N PRO A 63 -0.83 -0.67 14.60
CA PRO A 63 -0.26 -1.22 13.37
C PRO A 63 -1.32 -1.91 12.51
N CYS A 64 -1.01 -2.05 11.23
CA CYS A 64 -1.87 -2.74 10.26
C CYS A 64 -3.25 -2.07 10.04
N ARG A 65 -3.42 -0.81 10.45
CA ARG A 65 -4.61 0.01 10.20
C ARG A 65 -4.18 1.39 9.66
N PRO A 66 -4.94 1.96 8.70
CA PRO A 66 -4.62 3.27 8.16
C PRO A 66 -4.69 4.34 9.26
N LEU A 67 -3.74 5.26 9.24
CA LEU A 67 -3.82 6.49 10.02
C LEU A 67 -4.76 7.47 9.33
N ASP A 68 -5.70 8.06 10.08
CA ASP A 68 -6.59 9.10 9.57
C ASP A 68 -5.79 10.31 9.07
N GLY A 69 -6.06 10.74 7.84
CA GLY A 69 -5.29 11.80 7.17
C GLY A 69 -3.85 11.41 6.79
N GLY A 70 -3.47 10.14 6.94
CA GLY A 70 -2.19 9.60 6.52
C GLY A 70 -2.10 9.34 5.01
N PHE A 71 -0.98 8.77 4.59
CA PHE A 71 -0.78 8.37 3.21
C PHE A 71 -1.08 6.89 2.96
N ALA A 72 -1.44 6.56 1.72
CA ALA A 72 -1.55 5.19 1.24
C ALA A 72 -1.29 5.12 -0.26
N SER A 73 -0.54 4.12 -0.72
CA SER A 73 -0.25 3.94 -2.15
C SER A 73 -1.35 3.19 -2.92
N GLY A 74 -2.19 2.42 -2.23
CA GLY A 74 -2.95 1.32 -2.83
C GLY A 74 -2.04 0.13 -3.14
N PHE A 75 -2.57 -0.96 -3.67
CA PHE A 75 -1.74 -2.07 -4.14
C PHE A 75 -1.11 -1.72 -5.48
N VAL A 76 0.20 -1.90 -5.56
CA VAL A 76 0.99 -1.71 -6.78
C VAL A 76 1.55 -3.09 -7.18
N PRO A 77 0.92 -3.77 -8.14
CA PRO A 77 1.43 -5.02 -8.68
C PRO A 77 2.57 -4.73 -9.68
N THR A 78 3.71 -5.40 -9.51
CA THR A 78 4.78 -5.38 -10.51
C THR A 78 5.21 -6.78 -10.92
N GLU A 79 5.79 -6.87 -12.11
CA GLU A 79 6.37 -8.08 -12.70
C GLU A 79 7.90 -8.06 -12.58
N PRO A 80 8.60 -9.21 -12.66
CA PRO A 80 10.07 -9.25 -12.60
C PRO A 80 10.79 -8.30 -13.56
N ARG A 81 10.27 -8.11 -14.78
CA ARG A 81 10.82 -7.18 -15.77
C ARG A 81 10.66 -5.69 -15.41
N ASP A 82 9.74 -5.39 -14.49
CA ASP A 82 9.32 -4.05 -14.09
C ASP A 82 9.82 -3.70 -12.67
N ALA A 83 10.72 -4.53 -12.12
CA ALA A 83 11.19 -4.44 -10.75
C ALA A 83 11.85 -3.09 -10.44
N GLY A 84 11.30 -2.39 -9.45
CA GLY A 84 11.84 -1.12 -8.96
C GLY A 84 11.50 0.11 -9.81
N LEU A 85 10.72 -0.06 -10.88
CA LEU A 85 10.38 1.02 -11.82
C LEU A 85 9.10 1.79 -11.43
N SER A 86 8.15 1.13 -10.78
CA SER A 86 6.99 1.82 -10.17
C SER A 86 7.38 2.39 -8.80
N THR A 87 6.95 3.62 -8.51
CA THR A 87 7.29 4.33 -7.27
C THR A 87 6.10 4.97 -6.59
N PHE A 88 6.15 5.07 -5.26
CA PHE A 88 5.25 5.91 -4.47
C PHE A 88 6.11 6.84 -3.61
N THR A 89 5.91 8.15 -3.74
CA THR A 89 6.77 9.15 -3.11
C THR A 89 5.99 9.95 -2.06
N VAL A 90 6.51 10.01 -0.84
CA VAL A 90 5.93 10.72 0.30
C VAL A 90 6.90 11.76 0.82
N LYS A 91 6.42 12.99 1.01
CA LYS A 91 7.21 14.06 1.62
C LYS A 91 7.19 13.99 3.13
N VAL A 92 8.36 14.13 3.76
CA VAL A 92 8.53 14.25 5.22
C VAL A 92 8.14 15.67 5.63
N LYS A 93 7.06 15.79 6.41
CA LYS A 93 6.46 17.08 6.78
C LYS A 93 6.91 17.60 8.14
N ASP A 94 7.28 16.70 9.05
CA ASP A 94 7.81 17.00 10.37
C ASP A 94 8.87 15.95 10.75
N ASP A 95 9.55 16.17 11.87
CA ASP A 95 10.62 15.31 12.39
C ASP A 95 10.10 14.11 13.20
N LYS A 96 8.77 13.92 13.25
CA LYS A 96 8.17 12.85 14.04
C LYS A 96 8.35 11.48 13.37
N PRO A 97 8.36 10.38 14.16
CA PRO A 97 8.40 9.04 13.60
C PRO A 97 7.18 8.76 12.70
N ILE A 98 7.43 8.26 11.50
CA ILE A 98 6.40 7.75 10.59
C ILE A 98 6.44 6.24 10.65
N TRP A 99 5.28 5.61 10.82
CA TRP A 99 5.13 4.15 10.82
C TRP A 99 4.31 3.74 9.61
N PHE A 100 4.73 2.71 8.90
CA PHE A 100 4.04 2.24 7.71
C PHE A 100 4.06 0.72 7.58
N TYR A 101 3.13 0.19 6.80
CA TYR A 101 2.94 -1.24 6.62
C TYR A 101 2.38 -1.57 5.24
N CYS A 102 2.46 -2.87 4.90
CA CYS A 102 1.85 -3.40 3.70
C CYS A 102 0.43 -3.88 4.01
N GLY A 103 -0.55 -3.25 3.38
CA GLY A 103 -1.97 -3.53 3.55
C GLY A 103 -2.45 -4.88 3.02
N GLN A 104 -1.58 -5.73 2.47
CA GLN A 104 -1.95 -7.07 2.02
C GLN A 104 -2.27 -7.95 3.23
N ALA A 105 -3.40 -8.67 3.17
CA ALA A 105 -4.01 -9.44 4.25
C ALA A 105 -3.04 -9.94 5.34
N ASP A 106 -2.08 -10.77 4.95
CA ASP A 106 -1.19 -11.48 5.84
C ASP A 106 0.26 -10.94 5.84
N HIS A 107 0.50 -9.84 5.13
CA HIS A 107 1.84 -9.25 5.06
C HIS A 107 2.16 -8.43 6.31
N CYS A 108 1.25 -7.58 6.79
CA CYS A 108 1.51 -6.75 7.99
C CYS A 108 1.50 -7.57 9.29
N LYS A 109 0.49 -8.42 9.47
CA LYS A 109 0.36 -9.28 10.65
C LYS A 109 1.20 -10.54 10.54
N LYS A 110 1.36 -11.24 11.66
CA LYS A 110 1.99 -12.56 11.68
C LYS A 110 1.05 -13.59 11.06
N ALA A 111 1.35 -14.07 9.86
CA ALA A 111 0.59 -15.15 9.23
C ALA A 111 1.28 -16.53 9.27
N SER A 112 2.59 -16.58 9.59
CA SER A 112 3.29 -17.83 9.90
C SER A 112 4.61 -17.55 10.63
N GLN A 113 5.28 -18.60 11.16
CA GLN A 113 6.62 -18.53 11.75
C GLN A 113 7.67 -17.89 10.81
N LYS A 114 7.39 -17.82 9.49
CA LYS A 114 8.27 -17.24 8.47
C LYS A 114 8.01 -15.75 8.18
N ILE A 115 6.84 -15.21 8.56
CA ILE A 115 6.43 -13.83 8.24
C ILE A 115 6.63 -12.94 9.48
N ARG A 116 7.58 -12.01 9.40
CA ARG A 116 7.99 -11.16 10.52
C ARG A 116 7.15 -9.88 10.68
N GLY A 117 6.14 -9.69 9.84
CA GLY A 117 5.37 -8.44 9.74
C GLY A 117 6.06 -7.46 8.80
N MET A 118 5.42 -7.16 7.67
CA MET A 118 5.89 -6.24 6.64
C MET A 118 5.53 -4.82 7.07
N VAL A 119 6.37 -4.29 7.96
CA VAL A 119 6.28 -2.94 8.52
C VAL A 119 7.63 -2.23 8.41
N GLY A 120 7.60 -0.90 8.42
CA GLY A 120 8.79 -0.07 8.42
C GLY A 120 8.55 1.28 9.09
N SER A 121 9.62 2.05 9.21
CA SER A 121 9.61 3.37 9.85
C SER A 121 10.48 4.41 9.16
N VAL A 122 10.14 5.67 9.38
CA VAL A 122 11.00 6.82 9.17
C VAL A 122 11.22 7.45 10.54
N ASN A 123 12.45 7.80 10.88
CA ASN A 123 12.81 8.47 12.12
C ASN A 123 12.37 7.72 13.39
N ALA A 124 12.36 6.38 13.39
CA ALA A 124 12.09 5.64 14.62
C ALA A 124 13.13 5.97 15.72
N PRO A 125 12.71 6.18 16.98
CA PRO A 125 13.63 6.39 18.08
C PRO A 125 14.42 5.10 18.40
N ALA A 126 15.61 5.26 18.99
CA ALA A 126 16.46 4.15 19.40
C ALA A 126 15.92 3.38 20.61
N THR A 127 15.07 4.02 21.44
CA THR A 127 14.46 3.44 22.64
C THR A 127 12.97 3.77 22.70
N GLY A 128 12.22 3.02 23.52
CA GLY A 128 10.77 3.19 23.65
C GLY A 128 10.02 2.68 22.41
N ASN A 129 9.46 3.60 21.63
CA ASN A 129 8.68 3.27 20.43
C ASN A 129 9.60 2.91 19.25
N THR A 130 10.36 1.82 19.36
CA THR A 130 11.33 1.39 18.33
C THR A 130 10.66 0.63 17.18
N LEU A 131 11.34 0.47 16.05
CA LEU A 131 10.86 -0.42 14.97
C LEU A 131 10.66 -1.86 15.47
N ALA A 132 11.55 -2.37 16.34
CA ALA A 132 11.39 -3.69 16.92
C ALA A 132 10.08 -3.81 17.73
N ALA A 133 9.75 -2.79 18.53
CA ALA A 133 8.48 -2.76 19.26
C ALA A 133 7.27 -2.66 18.30
N PHE A 134 7.38 -1.87 17.22
CA PHE A 134 6.32 -1.78 16.21
C PHE A 134 6.07 -3.11 15.49
N VAL A 135 7.14 -3.85 15.17
CA VAL A 135 7.08 -5.21 14.62
C VAL A 135 6.33 -6.16 15.54
N GLU A 136 6.62 -6.15 16.84
CA GLU A 136 5.90 -7.02 17.81
C GLU A 136 4.41 -6.64 17.93
N LEU A 137 4.09 -5.35 17.93
CA LEU A 137 2.69 -4.90 17.92
C LEU A 137 1.98 -5.34 16.63
N ALA A 138 2.62 -5.24 15.47
CA ALA A 138 2.05 -5.66 14.19
C ALA A 138 1.75 -7.17 14.16
N LYS A 139 2.66 -7.98 14.68
CA LYS A 139 2.46 -9.44 14.81
C LYS A 139 1.27 -9.81 15.70
N ALA A 140 0.95 -8.99 16.69
CA ALA A 140 -0.17 -9.21 17.60
C ALA A 140 -1.52 -8.74 17.05
N THR A 141 -1.56 -8.14 15.85
CA THR A 141 -2.82 -7.71 15.23
C THR A 141 -3.58 -8.87 14.59
N ASN A 142 -4.90 -8.80 14.66
CA ASN A 142 -5.78 -9.83 14.07
C ASN A 142 -6.20 -9.49 12.63
N ALA A 143 -5.98 -8.24 12.20
CA ALA A 143 -6.44 -7.73 10.90
C ALA A 143 -5.42 -6.78 10.29
N THR A 144 -5.29 -6.87 8.97
CA THR A 144 -4.62 -5.88 8.13
C THR A 144 -5.67 -5.18 7.28
N ILE A 145 -5.67 -3.86 7.28
CA ILE A 145 -6.62 -3.05 6.52
C ILE A 145 -5.85 -2.28 5.45
N ASN A 146 -6.33 -2.25 4.22
CA ASN A 146 -5.87 -1.26 3.25
C ASN A 146 -7.00 -0.24 3.05
N PRO A 147 -6.76 1.08 3.14
CA PRO A 147 -7.79 2.08 2.90
C PRO A 147 -8.38 1.93 1.49
N ALA A 148 -9.70 2.16 1.39
CA ALA A 148 -10.43 2.09 0.12
C ALA A 148 -10.03 3.23 -0.84
N GLN A 149 -9.63 4.37 -0.29
CA GLN A 149 -9.25 5.56 -1.03
C GLN A 149 -7.72 5.64 -1.09
N ALA A 150 -7.14 5.19 -2.20
CA ALA A 150 -5.73 5.32 -2.50
C ALA A 150 -5.52 5.43 -4.02
N PRO A 151 -4.44 6.09 -4.51
CA PRO A 151 -3.38 6.72 -3.73
C PRO A 151 -3.81 8.01 -3.02
N VAL A 152 -3.25 8.27 -1.83
CA VAL A 152 -3.48 9.49 -1.03
C VAL A 152 -2.22 9.85 -0.25
N GLY A 153 -2.00 11.15 -0.02
CA GLY A 153 -0.90 11.65 0.83
C GLY A 153 0.51 11.49 0.22
N GLY A 154 0.62 11.04 -1.03
CA GLY A 154 1.86 10.89 -1.78
C GLY A 154 1.61 10.85 -3.29
N LYS A 155 2.69 10.76 -4.08
CA LYS A 155 2.63 10.70 -5.55
C LYS A 155 2.94 9.28 -6.01
N LEU A 156 1.99 8.64 -6.69
CA LEU A 156 2.19 7.32 -7.28
C LEU A 156 2.60 7.46 -8.76
N ASN A 157 3.68 6.81 -9.15
CA ASN A 157 4.15 6.69 -10.53
C ASN A 157 4.23 5.21 -10.91
N VAL A 158 3.57 4.82 -12.00
CA VAL A 158 3.51 3.43 -12.46
C VAL A 158 4.16 3.30 -13.83
N ASN A 159 5.18 2.43 -13.95
CA ASN A 159 6.00 2.31 -15.16
C ASN A 159 5.31 1.56 -16.32
N LYS A 160 4.16 0.93 -16.04
CA LYS A 160 3.15 0.45 -17.01
C LYS A 160 1.88 0.22 -16.20
N ALA A 161 0.69 0.45 -16.77
CA ALA A 161 -0.59 0.26 -16.07
C ALA A 161 -0.87 -1.22 -15.75
N GLY A 162 -0.11 -1.80 -14.80
CA GLY A 162 -0.53 -2.94 -14.01
C GLY A 162 -1.41 -2.40 -12.90
N SER A 163 -2.66 -2.87 -12.86
CA SER A 163 -3.76 -2.33 -12.05
C SER A 163 -3.34 -1.87 -10.65
N VAL A 164 -3.39 -0.55 -10.40
CA VAL A 164 -3.37 -0.01 -9.03
C VAL A 164 -4.70 -0.40 -8.40
N GLY A 165 -4.69 -1.48 -7.61
CA GLY A 165 -5.88 -2.02 -6.99
C GLY A 165 -6.06 -1.47 -5.58
N THR A 166 -7.21 -0.88 -5.28
CA THR A 166 -7.68 -0.72 -3.90
C THR A 166 -8.47 -1.99 -3.55
N THR A 167 -7.89 -2.93 -2.80
CA THR A 167 -8.71 -3.99 -2.22
C THR A 167 -9.28 -3.49 -0.91
N SER A 168 -10.60 -3.31 -0.87
CA SER A 168 -11.36 -3.11 0.36
C SER A 168 -12.04 -4.40 0.74
N LEU A 169 -11.93 -4.75 2.02
CA LEU A 169 -12.80 -5.73 2.66
C LEU A 169 -14.14 -5.05 2.95
N VAL A 170 -15.17 -5.32 2.17
CA VAL A 170 -16.54 -5.18 2.67
C VAL A 170 -16.92 -6.48 3.37
N SER A 171 -17.20 -6.38 4.67
CA SER A 171 -17.76 -7.49 5.44
C SER A 171 -19.09 -7.91 4.81
N ALA A 172 -19.18 -9.15 4.31
CA ALA A 172 -20.41 -9.67 3.74
C ALA A 172 -21.42 -9.96 4.87
N LYS A 173 -22.65 -9.46 4.68
CA LYS A 173 -23.84 -9.92 5.41
C LYS A 173 -24.03 -11.43 5.13
N PRO A 174 -24.36 -12.26 6.13
CA PRO A 174 -24.57 -13.68 5.90
C PRO A 174 -25.82 -13.88 5.04
N THR A 175 -25.67 -14.60 3.94
CA THR A 175 -26.79 -15.18 3.18
C THR A 175 -27.03 -16.59 3.70
N SER A 176 -28.30 -16.99 3.76
CA SER A 176 -28.89 -18.09 4.53
C SER A 176 -28.59 -19.52 4.05
N THR A 177 -27.36 -19.84 3.67
CA THR A 177 -26.92 -21.22 3.37
C THR A 177 -25.63 -21.55 4.11
N PRO A 178 -25.52 -22.66 4.87
CA PRO A 178 -24.58 -22.76 5.99
C PRO A 178 -23.12 -23.12 5.61
N ASP A 179 -22.77 -23.28 4.33
CA ASP A 179 -21.53 -24.01 3.98
C ASP A 179 -20.62 -23.31 2.95
N VAL A 180 -21.00 -22.11 2.49
CA VAL A 180 -20.25 -21.42 1.43
C VAL A 180 -20.07 -19.95 1.76
N ARG A 181 -18.82 -19.48 1.78
CA ARG A 181 -18.49 -18.05 1.85
C ARG A 181 -18.09 -17.56 0.46
N THR A 182 -18.98 -16.78 -0.15
CA THR A 182 -18.72 -16.09 -1.42
C THR A 182 -18.26 -14.67 -1.14
N THR A 183 -17.12 -14.27 -1.70
CA THR A 183 -16.60 -12.90 -1.60
C THR A 183 -16.38 -12.34 -3.00
N THR A 184 -17.08 -11.26 -3.34
CA THR A 184 -16.89 -10.55 -4.60
C THR A 184 -16.02 -9.32 -4.37
N TYR A 185 -14.91 -9.25 -5.09
CA TYR A 185 -13.97 -8.15 -5.09
C TYR A 185 -14.20 -7.31 -6.34
N LYS A 186 -14.70 -6.09 -6.18
CA LYS A 186 -14.81 -5.12 -7.27
C LYS A 186 -13.57 -4.24 -7.29
N THR A 187 -12.85 -4.23 -8.40
CA THR A 187 -11.74 -3.30 -8.66
C THR A 187 -12.16 -2.33 -9.73
N THR A 188 -12.04 -1.03 -9.47
CA THR A 188 -12.27 0.02 -10.48
C THR A 188 -10.98 0.79 -10.68
N TYR A 189 -10.56 0.98 -11.92
CA TYR A 189 -9.42 1.83 -12.24
C TYR A 189 -9.68 2.67 -13.48
N THR A 190 -9.02 3.82 -13.56
CA THR A 190 -9.10 4.70 -14.73
C THR A 190 -7.78 4.64 -15.49
N SER A 191 -7.85 4.27 -16.77
CA SER A 191 -6.70 4.26 -17.69
C SER A 191 -7.03 5.16 -18.87
N ASN A 192 -6.20 6.17 -19.14
CA ASN A 192 -6.38 7.13 -20.25
C ASN A 192 -7.79 7.77 -20.29
N GLY A 193 -8.38 8.07 -19.13
CA GLY A 193 -9.73 8.64 -19.02
C GLY A 193 -10.88 7.64 -19.12
N VAL A 194 -10.59 6.34 -19.32
CA VAL A 194 -11.61 5.28 -19.38
C VAL A 194 -11.67 4.55 -18.04
N VAL A 195 -12.86 4.46 -17.47
CA VAL A 195 -13.12 3.71 -16.23
C VAL A 195 -13.35 2.24 -16.57
N CYS A 196 -12.47 1.38 -16.08
CA CYS A 196 -12.57 -0.07 -16.20
C CYS A 196 -12.92 -0.66 -14.84
N THR A 197 -13.91 -1.55 -14.80
CA THR A 197 -14.32 -2.26 -13.59
C THR A 197 -14.16 -3.77 -13.81
N THR A 198 -13.45 -4.43 -12.90
CA THR A 198 -13.29 -5.89 -12.89
C THR A 198 -13.79 -6.45 -11.57
N ASP A 199 -14.69 -7.44 -11.65
CA ASP A 199 -15.19 -8.18 -10.49
C ASP A 199 -14.51 -9.55 -10.42
N VAL A 200 -13.89 -9.88 -9.29
CA VAL A 200 -13.35 -11.20 -8.99
C VAL A 200 -14.19 -11.82 -7.88
N THR A 201 -14.89 -12.90 -8.17
CA THR A 201 -15.66 -13.63 -7.15
C THR A 201 -14.89 -14.85 -6.70
N THR A 202 -14.51 -14.90 -5.42
CA THR A 202 -13.90 -16.07 -4.80
C THR A 202 -14.91 -16.77 -3.92
N THR A 203 -15.07 -18.06 -4.14
CA THR A 203 -15.95 -18.94 -3.36
C THR A 203 -15.09 -19.93 -2.61
N VAL A 204 -15.16 -19.92 -1.28
CA VAL A 204 -14.50 -20.93 -0.44
C VAL A 204 -15.57 -21.74 0.30
N ALA A 205 -15.49 -23.06 0.15
CA ALA A 205 -16.23 -24.01 0.96
C ALA A 205 -15.59 -24.10 2.35
N LEU A 206 -16.39 -24.05 3.40
CA LEU A 206 -15.90 -24.28 4.75
C LEU A 206 -15.78 -25.80 4.95
N ALA A 207 -14.59 -26.30 5.24
CA ALA A 207 -14.45 -27.73 5.54
C ALA A 207 -15.17 -28.04 6.86
N SER A 208 -16.14 -28.95 6.81
CA SER A 208 -16.74 -29.59 7.99
C SER A 208 -15.65 -30.28 8.81
N PRO A 209 -15.70 -30.29 10.16
CA PRO A 209 -14.53 -30.51 11.03
C PRO A 209 -14.09 -31.98 11.18
N THR A 210 -14.04 -32.77 10.10
CA THR A 210 -13.69 -34.21 10.21
C THR A 210 -12.85 -34.83 9.08
N ALA A 211 -12.33 -34.12 8.08
CA ALA A 211 -11.56 -34.76 6.99
C ALA A 211 -10.13 -34.23 6.78
N LYS A 212 -9.21 -35.18 6.62
CA LYS A 212 -7.76 -35.06 6.36
C LYS A 212 -7.45 -34.08 5.21
N PRO A 213 -6.40 -33.23 5.30
CA PRO A 213 -6.15 -32.18 4.31
C PRO A 213 -5.77 -32.78 2.95
N SER A 214 -6.60 -32.50 1.95
CA SER A 214 -6.29 -32.64 0.53
C SER A 214 -6.13 -31.25 -0.09
N VAL A 215 -5.13 -31.12 -0.95
CA VAL A 215 -4.72 -29.87 -1.61
C VAL A 215 -5.84 -29.40 -2.56
N PRO A 216 -6.39 -28.17 -2.41
CA PRO A 216 -7.36 -27.67 -3.37
C PRO A 216 -6.68 -27.28 -4.68
N VAL A 217 -7.20 -27.83 -5.78
CA VAL A 217 -6.85 -27.49 -7.16
C VAL A 217 -7.45 -26.12 -7.51
N VAL A 218 -6.61 -25.19 -7.96
CA VAL A 218 -7.06 -23.92 -8.56
C VAL A 218 -7.43 -24.18 -10.01
N ALA A 219 -8.72 -24.11 -10.33
CA ALA A 219 -9.19 -24.04 -11.71
C ALA A 219 -9.18 -22.59 -12.18
N ASN A 220 -8.32 -22.25 -13.13
CA ASN A 220 -8.32 -20.95 -13.79
C ASN A 220 -9.49 -20.88 -14.79
N GLY A 221 -10.60 -20.27 -14.38
CA GLY A 221 -11.71 -19.92 -15.28
C GLY A 221 -11.39 -18.68 -16.11
N ALA A 222 -11.54 -18.77 -17.43
CA ALA A 222 -11.27 -17.71 -18.39
C ALA A 222 -12.13 -16.45 -18.12
N ALA A 223 -11.50 -15.28 -18.17
CA ALA A 223 -12.19 -13.99 -18.13
C ALA A 223 -13.05 -13.80 -19.40
N GLN A 224 -14.37 -13.68 -19.24
CA GLN A 224 -15.25 -13.25 -20.32
C GLN A 224 -15.34 -11.73 -20.33
N LEU A 225 -14.84 -11.10 -21.39
CA LEU A 225 -15.10 -9.68 -21.68
C LEU A 225 -16.58 -9.51 -22.03
N ARG A 226 -17.31 -8.71 -21.26
CA ARG A 226 -18.59 -8.12 -21.72
C ARG A 226 -18.37 -6.63 -21.90
N ALA A 227 -18.34 -6.19 -23.16
CA ALA A 227 -18.35 -4.78 -23.54
C ALA A 227 -19.76 -4.22 -23.30
N GLY A 228 -19.89 -3.26 -22.38
CA GLY A 228 -21.10 -2.46 -22.23
C GLY A 228 -21.14 -1.37 -23.28
N ALA A 229 -22.21 -1.33 -24.07
CA ALA A 229 -22.43 -0.36 -25.15
C ALA A 229 -22.48 1.09 -24.62
N LEU A 230 -21.72 1.98 -25.25
CA LEU A 230 -21.85 3.42 -25.11
C LEU A 230 -23.02 3.90 -25.99
N ALA A 231 -24.09 4.39 -25.36
CA ALA A 231 -25.12 5.14 -26.04
C ALA A 231 -24.57 6.54 -26.38
N ALA A 232 -24.29 6.79 -27.66
CA ALA A 232 -24.01 8.12 -28.18
C ALA A 232 -25.35 8.79 -28.56
N ALA A 233 -25.73 9.84 -27.84
CA ALA A 233 -26.80 10.74 -28.26
C ALA A 233 -26.24 11.68 -29.33
N ALA A 234 -26.62 11.47 -30.59
CA ALA A 234 -26.38 12.41 -31.68
C ALA A 234 -27.54 13.42 -31.75
N VAL A 235 -27.24 14.68 -31.46
CA VAL A 235 -28.09 15.82 -31.82
C VAL A 235 -27.74 16.17 -33.28
N ILE A 236 -28.69 16.02 -34.21
CA ILE A 236 -28.57 16.53 -35.57
C ILE A 236 -29.54 17.71 -35.70
N ALA A 237 -28.97 18.87 -36.03
CA ALA A 237 -29.69 20.07 -36.42
C ALA A 237 -29.76 20.17 -37.95
N VAL A 238 -30.98 20.41 -38.45
CA VAL A 238 -31.39 21.22 -39.60
C VAL A 238 -30.76 20.95 -40.98
N LEU A 239 -31.60 20.43 -41.89
CA LEU A 239 -32.14 21.17 -43.06
C LEU A 239 -33.54 20.65 -43.39
#